data_AF-A0A418JL21-F1
#
_entry.id   AF-A0A418JL21-F1
#
_cell.length_a   1.000
_cell.length_b   1.000
_cell.length_c   1.000
_cell.angle_alpha   90.00
_cell.angle_beta   90.00
_cell.angle_gamma   90.00
#
_symmetry.space_group_name_H-M   'P 1'
#
loop_
_entity.id
_entity.type
_entity.pdbx_description
1 polymer ?
#
loop_
_entity_poly.entity_id
_entity_poly.type
_entity_poly.pdbx_seq_one_letter_code
_entity_poly.pdbx_strand_id
1 'polypeptide(L)' 'MNIKDITEETGWDLVEILKRVNSFPRVTETITEEELKNMTKEELSNLLSGNNKKIGIEE' A
#
# COMPACT_ATOMS: atom_id res chain seq x y z
N MET A 1 -3.62 -6.83 11.34
CA MET A 1 -3.85 -7.66 10.14
C MET A 1 -2.57 -7.67 9.34
N ASN A 2 -2.10 -8.86 8.99
CA ASN A 2 -0.94 -9.09 8.14
C ASN A 2 -1.30 -8.79 6.69
N ILE A 3 -0.31 -8.61 5.82
CA ILE A 3 -0.53 -8.46 4.37
C ILE A 3 -1.35 -9.61 3.77
N LYS A 4 -1.26 -10.80 4.36
CA LYS A 4 -2.05 -11.99 4.01
C LYS A 4 -3.55 -11.77 4.16
N ASP A 5 -3.98 -11.12 5.24
CA ASP A 5 -5.41 -10.80 5.43
C ASP A 5 -5.91 -9.88 4.30
N ILE A 6 -5.05 -8.97 3.82
CA ILE A 6 -5.40 -8.02 2.75
C ILE A 6 -5.48 -8.73 1.40
N THR A 7 -4.56 -9.66 1.11
CA THR A 7 -4.64 -10.49 -0.10
C THR A 7 -5.89 -11.36 -0.10
N GLU A 8 -6.32 -11.86 1.06
CA GLU A 8 -7.56 -12.65 1.19
C GLU A 8 -8.82 -11.78 1.09
N GLU A 9 -8.84 -10.58 1.68
CA GLU A 9 -9.98 -9.66 1.61
C GLU A 9 -10.18 -9.04 0.21
N THR A 10 -9.09 -8.70 -0.48
CA THR A 10 -9.14 -8.08 -1.81
C THR A 10 -9.19 -9.10 -2.94
N GLY A 11 -8.79 -10.35 -2.67
CA GLY A 11 -8.58 -11.39 -3.68
C GLY A 11 -7.37 -11.12 -4.58
N TRP A 12 -6.52 -10.14 -4.24
CA TRP A 12 -5.33 -9.80 -5.02
C TRP A 12 -4.11 -10.52 -4.48
N ASP A 13 -3.28 -11.00 -5.40
CA ASP A 13 -1.95 -11.49 -5.05
C ASP A 13 -1.05 -10.35 -4.57
N LEU A 14 -0.11 -10.70 -3.70
CA LEU A 14 0.91 -9.77 -3.19
C LEU A 14 1.64 -9.02 -4.32
N VAL A 15 1.92 -9.74 -5.42
CA VAL A 15 2.57 -9.19 -6.63
C VAL A 15 1.66 -8.21 -7.37
N GLU A 16 0.35 -8.47 -7.42
CA GLU A 16 -0.61 -7.51 -8.00
C GLU A 16 -0.69 -6.25 -7.16
N ILE A 17 -0.76 -6.38 -5.84
CA ILE A 17 -0.75 -5.24 -4.91
C ILE A 17 0.52 -4.41 -5.13
N LEU A 18 1.70 -5.04 -5.17
CA LEU A 18 2.97 -4.37 -5.45
C LEU A 18 2.95 -3.62 -6.78
N LYS A 19 2.50 -4.25 -7.87
CA LYS A 19 2.42 -3.62 -9.19
C LYS A 19 1.47 -2.43 -9.20
N ARG A 20 0.33 -2.56 -8.52
CA ARG A 20 -0.70 -1.53 -8.42
C ARG A 20 -0.19 -0.33 -7.64
N VAL A 21 0.40 -0.58 -6.48
CA VAL A 21 0.97 0.44 -5.60
C VAL A 21 2.10 1.17 -6.31
N ASN A 22 3.04 0.45 -6.92
CA ASN A 22 4.15 1.04 -7.67
C ASN A 22 3.73 1.73 -8.99
N SER A 23 2.52 1.49 -9.48
CA SER A 23 1.96 2.25 -10.62
C SER A 23 1.31 3.57 -10.20
N PHE A 24 1.17 3.85 -8.89
CA PHE A 24 0.59 5.11 -8.47
C PHE A 24 1.58 6.27 -8.64
N PRO A 25 1.16 7.40 -9.21
CA PRO A 25 2.03 8.55 -9.45
C PRO A 25 2.54 9.23 -8.17
N ARG A 26 1.97 8.91 -7.01
CA ARG A 26 2.41 9.37 -5.68
C ARG A 26 3.52 8.51 -5.08
N VAL A 27 3.76 7.33 -5.62
CA VAL A 27 4.81 6.42 -5.13
C VAL A 27 6.10 6.81 -5.84
N THR A 28 6.92 7.61 -5.15
CA THR A 28 8.19 8.13 -5.65
C THR A 28 9.32 7.10 -5.57
N GLU A 29 9.19 6.13 -4.66
CA GLU A 29 10.15 5.04 -4.46
C GLU A 29 9.43 3.70 -4.61
N THR A 30 10.07 2.77 -5.31
CA THR A 30 9.49 1.44 -5.54
C THR A 30 9.35 0.70 -4.22
N ILE A 31 8.12 0.45 -3.80
CA ILE A 31 7.79 -0.37 -2.64
C ILE A 31 8.15 -1.81 -2.96
N THR A 32 9.00 -2.40 -2.11
CA THR A 32 9.42 -3.79 -2.23
C THR A 32 8.47 -4.71 -1.48
N GLU A 33 8.63 -6.02 -1.69
CA GLU A 33 7.81 -7.01 -1.00
C GLU A 33 8.00 -6.98 0.52
N GLU A 34 9.22 -6.74 1.00
CA GLU A 34 9.52 -6.63 2.43
C GLU A 34 8.87 -5.38 3.04
N GLU A 35 8.95 -4.24 2.35
CA GLU A 35 8.28 -3.00 2.77
C GLU A 35 6.77 -3.20 2.83
N LEU A 36 6.19 -3.83 1.79
CA LEU A 36 4.76 -4.12 1.76
C LEU A 36 4.34 -5.09 2.87
N LYS A 37 5.17 -6.09 3.21
CA LYS A 37 4.93 -7.02 4.32
C LYS A 37 5.03 -6.36 5.69
N ASN A 38 5.89 -5.35 5.82
CA ASN A 38 6.08 -4.56 7.05
C ASN A 38 5.07 -3.41 7.17
N MET A 39 4.38 -3.03 6.09
CA MET A 39 3.30 -2.04 6.11
C MET A 39 2.10 -2.51 6.92
N THR A 40 1.48 -1.57 7.64
CA THR A 40 0.21 -1.82 8.30
C THR A 40 -0.95 -1.78 7.30
N LYS A 41 -2.08 -2.37 7.68
CA LYS A 41 -3.32 -2.31 6.89
C LYS A 41 -3.76 -0.88 6.60
N GLU A 42 -3.55 0.05 7.54
CA GLU A 42 -3.89 1.46 7.34
C GLU A 42 -2.99 2.12 6.29
N GLU A 43 -1.67 1.88 6.34
CA GLU A 43 -0.72 2.40 5.35
C GLU A 43 -1.06 1.90 3.94
N LEU A 44 -1.29 0.60 3.80
CA LEU A 44 -1.66 0.04 2.50
C LEU A 44 -3.04 0.52 2.03
N SER A 45 -4.02 0.60 2.93
CA SER A 45 -5.35 1.10 2.58
C SER A 45 -5.31 2.57 2.16
N ASN A 46 -4.46 3.39 2.79
CA ASN A 46 -4.21 4.77 2.37
C ASN A 46 -3.56 4.84 0.99
N LEU A 47 -2.55 3.99 0.75
CA LEU A 47 -1.89 3.86 -0.56
C LEU A 47 -2.86 3.44 -1.66
N LEU A 48 -3.77 2.50 -1.40
CA LEU A 48 -4.75 2.00 -2.37
C LEU A 48 -5.93 2.95 -2.58
N SER A 49 -6.49 3.50 -1.50
CA SER A 49 -7.67 4.37 -1.56
C SER A 49 -7.36 5.73 -2.16
N GLY A 50 -6.09 6.14 -2.14
CA GLY A 50 -5.68 7.46 -2.61
C GLY A 50 -6.33 8.61 -1.88
N ASN A 51 -6.88 8.35 -0.71
CA ASN A 51 -7.24 9.40 0.22
C ASN A 51 -5.94 10.13 0.57
N ASN A 52 -5.83 11.33 0.02
CA ASN A 52 -4.86 12.34 0.40
C ASN A 52 -5.06 12.74 1.86
N LYS A 53 -4.82 11.85 2.82
CA LYS A 53 -4.43 12.30 4.14
C LYS A 53 -2.94 12.52 4.02
N LYS A 54 -2.56 13.80 3.86
CA LYS A 54 -1.17 14.27 3.93
C LYS A 54 -0.44 13.44 4.99
N ILE A 55 0.45 12.55 4.57
CA ILE A 55 1.41 11.95 5.49
C ILE A 55 2.44 13.07 5.70
N GLY A 56 2.14 13.91 6.71
CA GLY A 56 2.98 15.01 7.18
C GLY A 56 3.18 16.18 6.21
N ILE A 57 2.30 17.19 6.27
CA ILE A 57 2.71 18.60 6.48
C ILE A 57 1.54 19.28 7.19
N GLU A 58 1.64 19.38 8.53
CA GLU A 58 0.91 20.38 9.31
C GLU A 58 1.32 21.76 8.79
N GLU A 59 0.33 22.59 8.47
CA GLU A 59 0.54 23.99 8.07
C GLU A 59 0.23 24.89 9.28
#